data_AF-W9ZJ52-F1
#
_entry.id   AF-W9ZJ52-F1
#
_cell.length_a   1.000
_cell.length_b   1.000
_cell.length_c   1.000
_cell.angle_alpha   90.00
_cell.angle_beta   90.00
_cell.angle_gamma   90.00
#
_symmetry.space_group_name_H-M   'P 1'
#
loop_
_entity.id
_entity.type
_entity.pdbx_description
1 polymer ?
#
loop_
_entity_poly.entity_id
_entity_poly.type
_entity_poly.pdbx_seq_one_letter_code
_entity_poly.pdbx_strand_id
1 'polypeptide(L)'
;MDFSNIFRLVNLVVGGIMVLGGISQFFPIGFRSIIVGIYVIIFGLAVAGLELLPQVPPYVPRYASFLFSFLGRGIFYIFVGCIILEGHVLRIIAGSIVGVVGVAYCGLEFAPSIEPPNNMRDADAGWGAEQV
;
A
#
# COMPACT_ATOMS: atom_id res chain seq x y z
N MET A 1 3.26 17.38 14.03
CA MET A 1 3.16 15.99 13.54
C MET A 1 4.18 15.86 12.43
N ASP A 2 5.29 15.14 12.66
CA ASP A 2 6.30 14.91 11.62
C ASP A 2 5.66 14.23 10.40
N PHE A 3 5.99 14.68 9.19
CA PHE A 3 5.43 14.16 7.93
C PHE A 3 5.49 12.62 7.85
N SER A 4 6.55 12.02 8.41
CA SER A 4 6.74 10.57 8.51
C SER A 4 5.58 9.85 9.24
N ASN A 5 5.08 10.40 10.34
CA ASN A 5 3.97 9.82 11.10
C ASN A 5 2.64 9.94 10.34
N ILE A 6 2.47 11.01 9.56
CA ILE A 6 1.29 11.21 8.72
C ILE A 6 1.25 10.16 7.61
N PHE A 7 2.38 9.91 6.92
CA PHE A 7 2.43 8.87 5.89
C PHE A 7 2.19 7.46 6.44
N ARG A 8 2.80 7.13 7.59
CA ARG A 8 2.54 5.86 8.29
C ARG A 8 1.06 5.69 8.62
N LEU A 9 0.42 6.73 9.14
CA LEU A 9 -1.00 6.72 9.46
C LEU A 9 -1.86 6.53 8.20
N VAL A 10 -1.56 7.23 7.10
CA VAL A 10 -2.29 7.09 5.84
C VAL A 10 -2.14 5.67 5.29
N ASN A 11 -0.93 5.11 5.27
CA ASN A 11 -0.68 3.75 4.81
C ASN A 11 -1.41 2.71 5.66
N LEU A 12 -1.45 2.90 6.99
CA LEU A 12 -2.18 2.03 7.91
C LEU A 12 -3.70 2.10 7.66
N VAL A 13 -4.24 3.30 7.45
CA VAL A 13 -5.66 3.51 7.12
C VAL A 13 -6.00 2.86 5.77
N VAL A 14 -5.15 3.04 4.76
CA VAL A 14 -5.33 2.39 3.44
C VAL A 14 -5.30 0.87 3.57
N GLY A 15 -4.33 0.32 4.31
CA GLY A 15 -4.26 -1.12 4.59
C GLY A 15 -5.52 -1.65 5.30
N GLY A 16 -6.03 -0.90 6.28
CA GLY A 16 -7.29 -1.23 6.95
C GLY A 16 -8.51 -1.21 6.02
N ILE A 17 -8.62 -0.19 5.17
CA ILE A 17 -9.68 -0.08 4.15
C ILE A 17 -9.59 -1.24 3.15
N MET A 18 -8.39 -1.63 2.75
CA MET A 18 -8.18 -2.79 1.87
C MET A 18 -8.67 -4.08 2.53
N VAL A 19 -8.31 -4.34 3.80
CA VAL A 19 -8.77 -5.56 4.50
C VAL A 19 -10.29 -5.58 4.64
N LEU A 20 -10.92 -4.46 5.05
CA LEU A 20 -12.37 -4.35 5.15
C LEU A 20 -13.06 -4.50 3.77
N GLY A 21 -12.48 -3.89 2.74
CA GLY A 21 -12.93 -4.02 1.34
C GLY A 21 -12.85 -5.45 0.84
N GLY A 22 -11.76 -6.17 1.14
CA GLY A 22 -11.59 -7.57 0.79
C GLY A 22 -12.58 -8.51 1.51
N ILE A 23 -12.89 -8.26 2.78
CA ILE A 23 -13.94 -8.99 3.53
C ILE A 23 -15.31 -8.74 2.88
N SER A 24 -15.60 -7.50 2.48
CA SER A 24 -16.86 -7.17 1.79
C SER A 24 -16.99 -7.84 0.41
N GLN A 25 -15.88 -8.29 -0.20
CA GLN A 25 -15.88 -8.99 -1.48
C GLN A 25 -16.50 -10.41 -1.38
N PHE A 26 -16.53 -11.01 -0.19
CA PHE A 26 -17.13 -12.34 0.02
C PHE A 26 -18.66 -12.35 -0.12
N PHE A 27 -19.30 -11.18 -0.11
CA PHE A 27 -20.74 -11.03 -0.27
C PHE A 27 -20.99 -10.21 -1.55
N PRO A 28 -21.53 -10.78 -2.65
CA PRO A 28 -22.07 -12.13 -2.88
C PRO A 28 -21.00 -13.18 -3.24
N ILE A 29 -21.27 -14.44 -2.86
CA ILE A 29 -20.35 -15.58 -3.03
C ILE A 29 -20.25 -15.95 -4.51
N GLY A 30 -19.15 -15.53 -5.13
CA GLY A 30 -18.74 -15.95 -6.47
C GLY A 30 -17.26 -16.31 -6.47
N PHE A 31 -16.86 -17.30 -7.27
CA PHE A 31 -15.47 -17.78 -7.32
C PHE A 31 -14.46 -16.65 -7.61
N ARG A 32 -14.81 -15.76 -8.55
CA ARG A 32 -14.01 -14.57 -8.86
C ARG A 32 -13.93 -13.59 -7.68
N SER A 33 -15.04 -13.35 -7.00
CA SER A 33 -15.11 -12.46 -5.83
C SER A 33 -14.27 -12.98 -4.67
N ILE A 34 -14.27 -14.28 -4.42
CA ILE A 34 -13.44 -14.92 -3.38
C ILE A 34 -11.95 -14.74 -3.69
N ILE A 35 -11.53 -15.05 -4.92
CA ILE A 35 -10.12 -14.91 -5.33
C ILE A 35 -9.67 -13.46 -5.16
N VAL A 36 -10.45 -12.51 -5.66
CA VAL A 36 -10.18 -11.08 -5.52
C VAL A 36 -10.11 -10.66 -4.04
N GLY A 37 -11.05 -11.12 -3.21
CA GLY A 37 -11.09 -10.81 -1.79
C GLY A 37 -9.83 -11.28 -1.06
N ILE A 38 -9.35 -12.50 -1.34
CA ILE A 38 -8.12 -13.04 -0.76
C ILE A 38 -6.92 -12.18 -1.15
N TYR A 39 -6.77 -11.83 -2.44
CA TYR A 39 -5.66 -10.98 -2.89
C TYR A 39 -5.70 -9.61 -2.21
N VAL A 40 -6.86 -8.97 -2.14
CA VAL A 40 -7.03 -7.66 -1.50
C VAL A 40 -6.70 -7.70 0.00
N ILE A 41 -7.09 -8.77 0.72
CA ILE A 41 -6.74 -8.95 2.13
C ILE A 41 -5.23 -9.13 2.31
N ILE A 42 -4.59 -10.00 1.50
CA ILE A 42 -3.14 -10.22 1.56
C ILE A 42 -2.39 -8.92 1.28
N PHE A 43 -2.82 -8.16 0.28
CA PHE A 43 -2.25 -6.86 -0.05
C PHE A 43 -2.45 -5.82 1.04
N GLY A 44 -3.64 -5.74 1.63
CA GLY A 44 -3.92 -4.86 2.77
C GLY A 44 -3.07 -5.19 4.00
N LEU A 45 -2.91 -6.48 4.31
CA LEU A 45 -2.05 -6.96 5.38
C LEU A 45 -0.56 -6.70 5.09
N ALA A 46 -0.12 -6.84 3.84
CA ALA A 46 1.25 -6.51 3.47
C ALA A 46 1.54 -5.02 3.68
N VAL A 47 0.63 -4.13 3.25
CA VAL A 47 0.76 -2.67 3.44
C VAL A 47 0.75 -2.31 4.92
N ALA A 48 -0.20 -2.84 5.69
CA ALA A 48 -0.26 -2.58 7.13
C ALA A 48 0.95 -3.18 7.88
N GLY A 49 1.37 -4.38 7.52
CA GLY A 49 2.51 -5.07 8.11
C GLY A 49 3.83 -4.35 7.86
N LEU A 50 4.03 -3.79 6.66
CA LEU A 50 5.21 -2.97 6.36
C LEU A 50 5.31 -1.75 7.27
N GLU A 51 4.19 -1.17 7.72
CA GLU A 51 4.21 -0.01 8.63
C GLU A 51 4.28 -0.39 10.12
N LEU A 52 3.74 -1.55 10.49
CA LEU A 52 3.75 -2.05 11.87
C LEU A 52 5.05 -2.74 12.24
N LEU A 53 5.85 -3.18 11.26
CA LEU A 53 7.17 -3.77 11.47
C LEU A 53 8.20 -2.67 11.76
N PRO A 54 8.79 -2.60 12.98
CA PRO A 54 9.76 -1.57 13.35
C PRO A 54 11.10 -1.66 12.61
N GLN A 55 11.44 -2.85 12.10
CA GLN A 55 12.57 -3.12 11.23
C GLN A 55 12.08 -4.02 10.09
N VAL A 56 12.19 -3.54 8.86
CA VAL A 56 11.88 -4.34 7.68
C VAL A 56 13.01 -5.36 7.47
N PRO A 57 12.73 -6.67 7.39
CA PRO A 57 13.75 -7.66 7.12
C PRO A 57 14.48 -7.36 5.80
N PRO A 58 15.81 -7.51 5.72
CA PRO A 58 16.62 -7.09 4.56
C PRO A 58 16.25 -7.81 3.25
N TYR A 59 15.49 -8.90 3.32
CA TYR A 59 14.98 -9.62 2.14
C TYR A 59 13.75 -8.97 1.49
N VAL A 60 12.96 -8.18 2.22
CA VAL A 60 11.70 -7.61 1.69
C VAL A 60 11.94 -6.49 0.68
N PRO A 61 12.88 -5.54 0.90
CA PRO A 61 13.22 -4.53 -0.11
C PRO A 61 13.79 -5.14 -1.41
N ARG A 62 14.41 -6.33 -1.33
CA ARG A 62 14.97 -7.04 -2.50
C ARG A 62 13.90 -7.56 -3.46
N TYR A 63 12.75 -7.98 -2.95
CA TYR A 63 11.67 -8.54 -3.77
C TYR A 63 10.49 -7.56 -3.97
N ALA A 64 10.35 -6.57 -3.09
CA ALA A 64 9.23 -5.63 -3.08
C ALA A 64 9.69 -4.17 -3.13
N SER A 65 10.75 -3.86 -3.88
CA SER A 65 11.31 -2.50 -3.99
C SER A 65 10.27 -1.45 -4.42
N PHE A 66 9.25 -1.86 -5.19
CA PHE A 66 8.16 -0.97 -5.60
C PHE A 66 7.25 -0.54 -4.43
N LEU A 67 7.09 -1.38 -3.39
CA LEU A 67 6.38 -1.02 -2.15
C LEU A 67 7.23 -0.14 -1.24
N PHE A 68 8.44 0.26 -1.62
CA PHE A 68 9.27 1.23 -0.89
C PHE A 68 9.46 2.53 -1.67
N SER A 69 8.78 2.71 -2.81
CA SER A 69 8.77 3.95 -3.58
C SER A 69 7.38 4.59 -3.59
N PHE A 70 7.30 5.93 -3.60
CA PHE A 70 6.04 6.67 -3.67
C PHE A 70 5.25 6.33 -4.94
N LEU A 71 5.95 6.23 -6.08
CA LEU A 71 5.34 5.84 -7.35
C LEU A 71 4.84 4.40 -7.34
N GLY A 72 5.66 3.47 -6.86
CA GLY A 72 5.31 2.06 -6.84
C GLY A 72 4.12 1.77 -5.91
N ARG A 73 4.06 2.44 -4.75
CA ARG A 73 2.87 2.40 -3.87
C ARG A 73 1.66 3.06 -4.50
N GLY A 74 1.82 4.21 -5.15
CA GLY A 74 0.73 4.93 -5.82
C GLY A 74 0.07 4.08 -6.90
N ILE A 75 0.87 3.51 -7.81
CA ILE A 75 0.38 2.60 -8.87
C ILE A 75 -0.30 1.37 -8.27
N PHE A 76 0.27 0.80 -7.20
CA PHE A 76 -0.30 -0.34 -6.50
C PHE A 76 -1.66 -0.03 -5.87
N TYR A 77 -1.81 1.13 -5.23
CA TYR A 77 -3.09 1.58 -4.67
C TYR A 77 -4.14 1.84 -5.75
N ILE A 78 -3.75 2.41 -6.90
CA ILE A 78 -4.65 2.55 -8.06
C ILE A 78 -5.12 1.18 -8.54
N PHE A 79 -4.19 0.22 -8.69
CA PHE A 79 -4.51 -1.14 -9.11
C PHE A 79 -5.50 -1.83 -8.15
N VAL A 80 -5.24 -1.78 -6.84
CA VAL A 80 -6.13 -2.36 -5.84
C VAL A 80 -7.48 -1.64 -5.80
N GLY A 81 -7.51 -0.31 -5.93
CA GLY A 81 -8.74 0.47 -6.03
C GLY A 81 -9.63 0.04 -7.20
N CYS A 82 -9.02 -0.18 -8.38
CA CYS A 82 -9.71 -0.69 -9.57
C CYS A 82 -10.30 -2.09 -9.39
N ILE A 83 -9.63 -2.96 -8.64
CA ILE A 83 -10.09 -4.33 -8.37
C ILE A 83 -11.27 -4.37 -7.39
N ILE A 84 -11.28 -3.45 -6.42
CA ILE A 84 -12.34 -3.34 -5.41
C ILE A 84 -13.63 -2.73 -6.00
N LEU A 85 -13.53 -1.92 -7.05
CA LEU A 85 -14.61 -1.11 -7.66
C LEU A 85 -15.84 -1.86 -8.23
N GLU A 86 -15.94 -3.17 -8.08
CA GLU A 86 -17.05 -3.97 -8.60
C GLU A 86 -18.20 -4.15 -7.58
N GLY A 87 -19.42 -4.49 -8.01
CA GLY A 87 -20.43 -5.18 -7.18
C GLY A 87 -21.34 -4.37 -6.24
N HIS A 88 -20.82 -3.47 -5.38
CA HIS A 88 -21.63 -2.81 -4.35
C HIS A 88 -21.19 -1.37 -4.02
N VAL A 89 -22.15 -0.50 -3.63
CA VAL A 89 -21.93 0.93 -3.33
C VAL A 89 -20.85 1.18 -2.27
N LEU A 90 -20.87 0.42 -1.16
CA LEU A 90 -19.84 0.53 -0.11
C LEU A 90 -18.44 0.18 -0.64
N ARG A 91 -18.38 -0.77 -1.58
CA ARG A 91 -17.14 -1.22 -2.21
C ARG A 91 -16.63 -0.20 -3.22
N ILE A 92 -17.52 0.43 -3.97
CA ILE A 92 -17.21 1.54 -4.88
C ILE A 92 -16.63 2.73 -4.09
N ILE A 93 -17.20 3.05 -2.93
CA ILE A 93 -16.67 4.11 -2.06
C ILE A 93 -15.28 3.74 -1.52
N ALA A 94 -15.11 2.53 -0.99
CA ALA A 94 -13.80 2.07 -0.50
C ALA A 94 -12.74 2.04 -1.61
N GLY A 95 -13.07 1.48 -2.77
CA GLY A 95 -12.18 1.38 -3.93
C GLY A 95 -11.82 2.74 -4.52
N SER A 96 -12.76 3.69 -4.59
CA SER A 96 -12.50 5.05 -5.05
C SER A 96 -11.60 5.82 -4.08
N ILE A 97 -11.78 5.68 -2.76
CA ILE A 97 -10.87 6.30 -1.77
C ILE A 97 -9.44 5.77 -1.96
N VAL A 98 -9.27 4.45 -2.04
CA VAL A 98 -7.95 3.83 -2.23
C VAL A 98 -7.33 4.24 -3.58
N GLY A 99 -8.14 4.30 -4.64
CA GLY A 99 -7.69 4.75 -5.97
C GLY A 99 -7.27 6.22 -5.98
N VAL A 100 -8.04 7.11 -5.36
CA VAL A 100 -7.73 8.55 -5.24
C VAL A 100 -6.47 8.76 -4.40
N VAL A 101 -6.31 8.02 -3.30
CA VAL A 101 -5.08 8.04 -2.51
C VAL A 101 -3.89 7.57 -3.36
N GLY A 102 -4.06 6.54 -4.19
CA GLY A 102 -3.03 6.10 -5.13
C GLY A 102 -2.60 7.20 -6.12
N VAL A 103 -3.56 7.92 -6.71
CA VAL A 103 -3.26 9.08 -7.59
C VAL A 103 -2.54 10.18 -6.82
N ALA A 104 -2.95 10.46 -5.58
CA ALA A 104 -2.27 11.44 -4.74
C ALA A 104 -0.81 11.02 -4.44
N TYR A 105 -0.56 9.73 -4.18
CA TYR A 105 0.79 9.19 -3.98
C TYR A 105 1.66 9.28 -5.25
N CYS A 106 1.09 9.03 -6.43
CA CYS A 106 1.78 9.28 -7.71
C CYS A 106 2.08 10.78 -7.90
N GLY A 107 1.16 11.66 -7.53
CA GLY A 107 1.37 13.12 -7.61
C GLY A 107 2.46 13.63 -6.67
N LEU A 108 2.57 13.02 -5.48
CA LEU A 108 3.60 13.36 -4.49
C LEU A 108 5.03 13.02 -4.97
N GLU A 109 5.20 12.13 -5.94
CA GLU A 109 6.52 11.90 -6.55
C GLU A 109 7.06 13.15 -7.25
N PHE A 110 6.20 13.95 -7.86
CA PHE A 110 6.59 15.20 -8.53
C PHE A 110 6.82 16.36 -7.54
N ALA A 111 6.61 16.14 -6.24
CA ALA A 111 6.89 17.09 -5.18
C ALA A 111 8.18 16.68 -4.42
N PRO A 112 9.38 17.09 -4.89
CA PRO A 112 10.67 16.68 -4.33
C PRO A 112 10.96 17.20 -2.91
N SER A 113 10.01 17.87 -2.24
CA SER A 113 10.18 18.44 -0.89
C SER A 113 9.66 17.54 0.24
N ILE A 114 9.06 16.38 -0.08
CA ILE A 114 8.60 15.42 0.92
C ILE A 114 9.69 14.36 1.09
N GLU A 115 10.42 14.43 2.19
CA GLU A 115 11.36 13.37 2.54
C GLU A 115 10.60 12.04 2.72
N PRO A 116 11.04 10.95 2.05
CA PRO A 116 10.46 9.64 2.26
C PRO A 116 10.57 9.25 3.75
N PRO A 117 9.50 8.74 4.38
CA PRO A 117 9.58 8.24 5.75
C PRO A 117 10.69 7.18 5.89
N ASN A 118 11.31 7.09 7.07
CA ASN A 118 12.48 6.21 7.36
C ASN A 118 12.34 4.75 6.87
N ASN A 119 11.11 4.26 6.74
CA ASN A 119 10.79 2.94 6.20
C ASN A 119 11.16 2.75 4.71
N MET A 120 11.47 3.83 3.99
CA MET A 120 11.94 3.88 2.60
C MET A 120 13.44 4.21 2.52
N ARG A 121 14.08 4.66 3.62
CA ARG A 121 15.51 5.02 3.70
C ARG A 121 16.42 3.87 4.15
N ASP A 122 15.94 2.93 4.96
CA ASP A 122 16.76 1.80 5.41
C ASP A 122 17.00 0.73 4.32
N ALA A 123 16.31 0.84 3.17
CA ALA A 123 16.58 -0.01 2.01
C ALA A 123 17.89 0.35 1.28
N ASP A 124 18.34 1.61 1.36
CA ASP A 124 19.62 2.06 0.79
C ASP A 124 20.81 1.85 1.73
N ALA A 125 20.58 1.54 3.01
CA ALA A 125 21.65 1.36 4.00
C ALA A 125 22.36 -0.02 3.92
N GLY A 126 21.89 -0.94 3.06
CA GLY A 126 22.37 -2.32 3.02
C GLY A 126 23.37 -2.65 1.90
N TRP A 127 23.61 -1.78 0.92
CA TRP A 127 24.46 -2.16 -0.22
C TRP A 127 25.20 -0.97 -0.83
N GLY A 128 26.36 -0.67 -0.22
CA GLY A 128 27.30 0.37 -0.63
C GLY A 128 28.43 0.59 0.38
N ALA A 129 28.31 0.07 1.61
CA ALA A 129 29.31 0.19 2.66
C ALA A 129 30.27 -1.01 2.79
N GLU A 130 30.19 -2.00 1.89
CA GLU A 130 31.01 -3.24 1.94
C GLU A 130 31.82 -3.51 0.66
N GLN A 131 31.98 -2.52 -0.22
CA GLN A 131 32.93 -2.61 -1.33
C GLN A 131 33.90 -1.42 -1.34
N VAL A 132 34.86 -1.44 -0.41
CA VAL A 132 36.25 -0.97 -0.61
C VAL A 132 37.18 -1.73 0.33
#